data_AF-D3IFZ6-F1
#
_entry.id   AF-D3IFZ6-F1
#
_cell.length_a   1.000
_cell.length_b   1.000
_cell.length_c   1.000
_cell.angle_alpha   90.00
_cell.angle_beta   90.00
_cell.angle_gamma   90.00
#
_symmetry.space_group_name_H-M   'P 1'
#
loop_
_entity.id
_entity.type
_entity.pdbx_description
1 polymer ?
#
loop_
_entity_poly.entity_id
_entity_poly.type
_entity_poly.pdbx_seq_one_letter_code
_entity_poly.pdbx_strand_id
1 'polypeptide(L)'
;MNTHPQADINLGLHIRRGDYIRWQGGKYFFSDEVYHRIIKDFIALHPNETINIYICTNDNALNIDGFTAVHPTTFLSEGSAIEDLQLLASCDYLIGVKSTFSLWASFYRRVPLYWIMDKDVPLTAQSFVYFDDVFTTV
;
A
#
# COMPACT_ATOMS: atom_id res chain seq x y z
N MET A 1 4.66 16.71 14.70
CA MET A 1 4.14 15.48 14.09
C MET A 1 2.64 15.63 14.02
N ASN A 2 2.05 15.60 12.83
CA ASN A 2 0.60 15.66 12.71
C ASN A 2 0.03 14.38 13.32
N THR A 3 -0.82 14.53 14.33
CA THR A 3 -1.47 13.40 14.98
C THR A 3 -2.67 13.00 14.14
N HIS A 4 -2.51 11.94 13.35
CA HIS A 4 -3.62 11.30 12.63
C HIS A 4 -4.60 10.67 13.65
N PRO A 5 -5.89 10.54 13.30
CA PRO A 5 -6.86 9.91 14.19
C PRO A 5 -6.45 8.47 14.51
N GLN A 6 -6.87 7.99 15.68
CA GLN A 6 -6.69 6.58 16.02
C GLN A 6 -7.62 5.72 15.15
N ALA A 7 -7.13 4.57 14.71
CA ALA A 7 -7.88 3.55 13.99
C ALA A 7 -7.47 2.16 14.48
N ASP A 8 -8.33 1.16 14.28
CA ASP A 8 -8.04 -0.23 14.61
C ASP A 8 -7.00 -0.83 13.66
N ILE A 9 -7.00 -0.38 12.39
CA ILE A 9 -6.05 -0.80 11.35
C ILE A 9 -5.42 0.41 10.67
N ASN A 10 -4.10 0.40 10.56
CA ASN A 10 -3.33 1.28 9.69
C ASN A 10 -2.87 0.50 8.46
N LEU A 11 -3.36 0.88 7.28
CA LEU A 11 -2.97 0.31 5.99
C LEU A 11 -1.91 1.20 5.33
N GLY A 12 -0.74 0.64 5.05
CA GLY A 12 0.27 1.26 4.21
C GLY A 12 0.03 0.97 2.73
N LEU A 13 -0.21 1.99 1.92
CA LEU A 13 -0.40 1.90 0.47
C LEU A 13 0.83 2.44 -0.26
N HIS A 14 1.64 1.55 -0.83
CA HIS A 14 2.84 1.91 -1.58
C HIS A 14 2.54 2.00 -3.09
N ILE A 15 2.47 3.22 -3.60
CA ILE A 15 2.24 3.53 -5.02
C ILE A 15 3.58 3.86 -5.65
N ARG A 16 4.01 3.11 -6.65
CA ARG A 16 5.27 3.38 -7.39
C ARG A 16 4.95 3.56 -8.86
N ARG A 17 5.16 4.78 -9.38
CA ARG A 17 4.81 5.15 -10.76
C ARG A 17 5.96 5.72 -11.56
N GLY A 18 6.85 6.49 -10.93
CA GLY A 18 7.90 7.27 -11.62
C GLY A 18 8.68 6.47 -12.67
N ASP A 19 9.57 5.58 -12.24
CA ASP A 19 10.28 4.67 -13.14
C ASP A 19 9.40 3.52 -13.67
N TYR A 20 8.30 3.22 -12.96
CA TYR A 20 7.43 2.09 -13.25
C TYR A 20 6.64 2.25 -14.55
N ILE A 21 6.48 3.47 -15.06
CA ILE A 21 5.91 3.72 -16.40
C ILE A 21 6.73 3.03 -17.52
N ARG A 22 8.02 2.77 -17.29
CA ARG A 22 8.91 2.09 -18.27
C ARG A 22 9.42 0.75 -17.76
N TRP A 23 9.61 0.60 -16.45
CA TRP A 23 10.16 -0.61 -15.86
C TRP A 23 9.29 -1.84 -16.16
N GLN A 24 9.91 -2.93 -16.61
CA GLN A 24 9.24 -4.13 -17.13
C GLN A 24 8.12 -3.82 -18.14
N GLY A 25 8.31 -2.81 -18.99
CA GLY A 25 7.33 -2.42 -20.00
C GLY A 25 6.04 -1.82 -19.43
N GLY A 26 6.07 -1.27 -18.22
CA GLY A 26 4.89 -0.68 -17.59
C GLY A 26 3.97 -1.68 -16.90
N LYS A 27 4.39 -2.95 -16.76
CA LYS A 27 3.56 -4.04 -16.21
C LYS A 27 2.92 -3.72 -14.85
N TYR A 28 3.63 -2.98 -14.00
CA TYR A 28 3.17 -2.62 -12.65
C TYR A 28 2.84 -1.13 -12.52
N PHE A 29 2.67 -0.43 -13.64
CA PHE A 29 2.14 0.92 -13.63
C PHE A 29 0.61 0.85 -13.62
N PHE A 30 0.01 1.19 -12.47
CA PHE A 30 -1.44 1.14 -12.30
C PHE A 30 -2.05 2.52 -12.10
N SER A 31 -3.24 2.73 -12.66
CA SER A 31 -4.04 3.94 -12.50
C SER A 31 -4.69 4.01 -11.11
N ASP A 32 -5.23 5.17 -10.74
CA ASP A 32 -5.87 5.37 -9.43
C ASP A 32 -7.08 4.44 -9.24
N GLU A 33 -7.82 4.12 -10.30
CA GLU A 33 -9.00 3.25 -10.24
C GLU A 33 -8.68 1.83 -9.75
N VAL A 34 -7.47 1.33 -10.05
CA VAL A 34 -7.00 0.03 -9.55
C VAL A 34 -6.85 0.09 -8.03
N TYR A 35 -6.17 1.12 -7.53
CA TYR A 35 -6.00 1.31 -6.08
C TYR A 35 -7.32 1.58 -5.38
N HIS A 36 -8.22 2.39 -5.96
CA HIS A 36 -9.56 2.63 -5.42
C HIS A 36 -10.37 1.35 -5.25
N ARG A 37 -10.34 0.44 -6.23
CA ARG A 37 -10.99 -0.86 -6.12
C ARG A 37 -10.38 -1.69 -4.98
N ILE A 38 -9.06 -1.76 -4.92
CA ILE A 38 -8.36 -2.55 -3.89
C ILE A 38 -8.60 -2.00 -2.48
N ILE A 39 -8.67 -0.68 -2.32
CA ILE A 39 -9.05 -0.05 -1.05
C ILE A 39 -10.46 -0.49 -0.64
N LYS A 40 -11.43 -0.50 -1.57
CA LYS A 40 -12.80 -0.96 -1.30
C LYS A 40 -12.84 -2.43 -0.92
N ASP A 41 -12.10 -3.28 -1.63
CA ASP A 41 -11.99 -4.70 -1.31
C ASP A 41 -11.39 -4.89 0.10
N PHE A 42 -10.33 -4.14 0.44
CA PHE A 42 -9.71 -4.20 1.76
C PHE A 42 -10.68 -3.79 2.87
N ILE A 43 -11.39 -2.68 2.70
CA ILE A 43 -12.41 -2.23 3.67
C ILE A 43 -13.50 -3.31 3.83
N ALA A 44 -13.93 -3.96 2.73
CA ALA A 44 -14.92 -5.03 2.78
C ALA A 44 -14.44 -6.29 3.53
N LEU A 45 -13.12 -6.54 3.60
CA LEU A 45 -12.54 -7.62 4.40
C LEU A 45 -12.56 -7.31 5.92
N HIS A 46 -12.71 -6.04 6.29
CA HIS A 46 -12.65 -5.56 7.68
C HIS A 46 -13.89 -4.74 8.06
N PRO A 47 -15.13 -5.30 7.97
CA PRO A 47 -16.37 -4.53 8.08
C PRO A 47 -16.64 -3.92 9.47
N ASN A 48 -15.91 -4.35 10.50
CA ASN A 48 -16.10 -3.90 11.89
C ASN A 48 -14.91 -3.09 12.43
N GLU A 49 -13.90 -2.82 11.60
CA GLU A 49 -12.67 -2.13 12.01
C GLU A 49 -12.64 -0.72 11.42
N THR A 50 -12.18 0.26 12.22
CA THR A 50 -11.82 1.57 11.70
C THR A 50 -10.45 1.50 11.01
N ILE A 51 -10.32 2.13 9.85
CA ILE A 51 -9.12 2.01 9.00
C ILE A 51 -8.55 3.39 8.71
N ASN A 52 -7.25 3.57 8.87
CA ASN A 52 -6.48 4.65 8.28
C ASN A 52 -5.68 4.13 7.09
N ILE A 53 -5.52 4.95 6.05
CA ILE A 53 -4.69 4.61 4.88
C ILE A 53 -3.56 5.64 4.77
N TYR A 54 -2.32 5.16 4.69
CA TYR A 54 -1.14 5.99 4.50
C TYR A 54 -0.52 5.70 3.15
N ILE A 55 -0.51 6.68 2.26
CA ILE A 55 0.05 6.57 0.92
C ILE A 55 1.49 7.04 0.93
N CYS A 56 2.41 6.14 0.54
CA CYS A 56 3.79 6.49 0.21
C CYS A 56 3.98 6.34 -1.30
N THR A 57 4.47 7.37 -1.96
CA THR A 57 4.58 7.40 -3.43
C THR A 57 5.78 8.19 -3.91
N ASN A 58 6.30 7.83 -5.09
CA ASN A 58 7.26 8.65 -5.82
C ASN A 58 6.62 9.45 -6.96
N ASP A 59 5.29 9.48 -7.02
CA ASP A 59 4.51 10.27 -7.96
C ASP A 59 4.14 11.62 -7.33
N ASN A 60 4.91 12.66 -7.66
CA ASN A 60 4.67 14.02 -7.15
C ASN A 60 3.38 14.65 -7.69
N ALA A 61 2.72 14.03 -8.68
CA ALA A 61 1.48 14.51 -9.26
C ALA A 61 0.24 13.76 -8.74
N LEU A 62 0.40 12.88 -7.75
CA LEU A 62 -0.71 12.10 -7.19
C LEU A 62 -1.75 13.04 -6.57
N ASN A 63 -3.01 12.88 -7.00
CA ASN A 63 -4.13 13.64 -6.45
C ASN A 63 -4.75 12.89 -5.25
N ILE A 64 -4.45 13.35 -4.04
CA ILE A 64 -4.97 12.76 -2.80
C ILE A 64 -6.50 12.86 -2.69
N ASP A 65 -7.13 13.85 -3.30
CA ASP A 65 -8.58 14.06 -3.23
C ASP A 65 -9.37 12.89 -3.83
N GLY A 66 -8.82 12.23 -4.85
CA GLY A 66 -9.41 11.02 -5.43
C GLY A 66 -9.48 9.87 -4.42
N PHE A 67 -8.45 9.73 -3.60
CA PHE A 67 -8.34 8.68 -2.58
C PHE A 67 -9.18 9.01 -1.35
N THR A 68 -9.19 10.26 -0.89
CA THR A 68 -10.03 10.69 0.24
C THR A 68 -11.52 10.65 -0.08
N ALA A 69 -11.90 10.83 -1.35
CA ALA A 69 -13.26 10.60 -1.82
C ALA A 69 -13.69 9.12 -1.76
N VAL A 70 -12.74 8.18 -1.83
CA VAL A 70 -13.02 6.73 -1.65
C VAL A 70 -13.02 6.36 -0.16
N HIS A 71 -12.06 6.88 0.59
CA HIS A 71 -11.92 6.61 2.02
C HIS A 71 -11.39 7.86 2.77
N PRO A 72 -12.21 8.54 3.59
CA PRO A 72 -11.89 9.86 4.14
C PRO A 72 -10.62 9.93 4.99
N THR A 73 -10.28 8.87 5.72
CA THR A 73 -9.06 8.78 6.54
C THR A 73 -7.89 8.23 5.72
N THR A 74 -7.61 8.89 4.60
CA THR A 74 -6.46 8.61 3.74
C THR A 74 -5.49 9.79 3.76
N PHE A 75 -4.21 9.50 3.98
CA PHE A 75 -3.16 10.50 4.19
C PHE A 75 -2.02 10.26 3.21
N LEU A 76 -1.56 11.32 2.56
CA LEU A 76 -0.36 11.29 1.73
C LEU A 76 0.86 11.60 2.58
N SER A 77 1.88 10.75 2.52
CA SER A 77 3.16 11.03 3.15
C SER A 77 3.91 12.14 2.41
N GLU A 78 4.46 13.08 3.18
CA GLU A 78 5.38 14.13 2.70
C GLU A 78 6.82 13.85 3.16
N GLY A 79 7.08 12.63 3.65
CA GLY A 79 8.37 12.21 4.18
C GLY A 79 9.41 11.91 3.10
N SER A 80 10.66 11.81 3.54
CA SER A 80 11.75 11.22 2.77
C SER A 80 11.55 9.71 2.59
N ALA A 81 12.32 9.10 1.69
CA ALA A 81 12.26 7.65 1.45
C ALA A 81 12.49 6.81 2.72
N ILE A 82 13.28 7.29 3.68
CA ILE A 82 13.49 6.56 4.94
C ILE A 82 12.30 6.72 5.90
N GLU A 83 11.68 7.90 5.94
CA GLU A 83 10.47 8.16 6.72
C GLU A 83 9.28 7.38 6.16
N ASP A 84 9.14 7.32 4.83
CA ASP A 84 8.15 6.47 4.15
C ASP A 84 8.34 4.99 4.46
N LEU A 85 9.58 4.50 4.42
CA LEU A 85 9.87 3.11 4.75
C LEU A 85 9.49 2.80 6.20
N GLN A 86 9.79 3.71 7.12
CA GLN A 86 9.42 3.59 8.53
C GLN A 86 7.90 3.65 8.72
N LEU A 87 7.20 4.55 8.03
CA LEU A 87 5.75 4.68 8.06
C LEU A 87 5.07 3.39 7.61
N LEU A 88 5.48 2.86 6.44
CA LEU A 88 5.01 1.57 5.94
C LEU A 88 5.29 0.44 6.95
N ALA A 89 6.51 0.36 7.50
CA ALA A 89 6.85 -0.67 8.46
C ALA A 89 6.07 -0.56 9.79
N SER A 90 5.51 0.61 10.10
CA SER A 90 4.67 0.83 11.29
C SER A 90 3.19 0.52 11.08
N CYS A 91 2.77 0.23 9.85
CA CYS A 91 1.40 -0.15 9.51
C CYS A 91 1.11 -1.63 9.86
N ASP A 92 -0.17 -1.97 9.97
CA ASP A 92 -0.66 -3.32 10.26
C ASP A 92 -0.77 -4.19 9.01
N TYR A 93 -1.00 -3.55 7.84
CA TYR A 93 -1.04 -4.20 6.53
C TYR A 93 -0.32 -3.34 5.50
N LEU A 94 0.22 -3.99 4.47
CA LEU A 94 0.81 -3.34 3.31
C LEU A 94 0.14 -3.78 2.03
N ILE A 95 -0.18 -2.82 1.17
CA ILE A 95 -0.58 -3.05 -0.22
C ILE A 95 0.35 -2.23 -1.09
N GLY A 96 0.85 -2.82 -2.17
CA GLY A 96 1.60 -2.05 -3.15
C GLY A 96 1.95 -2.84 -4.39
N VAL A 97 2.64 -2.21 -5.32
CA VAL A 97 3.18 -2.91 -6.48
C VAL A 97 4.38 -3.78 -6.10
N LYS A 98 4.77 -4.70 -6.98
CA LYS A 98 5.97 -5.52 -6.80
C LYS A 98 7.20 -4.63 -6.65
N SER A 99 7.68 -4.44 -5.43
CA SER A 99 8.78 -3.55 -5.09
C SER A 99 9.59 -4.07 -3.92
N THR A 100 10.92 -3.92 -3.99
CA THR A 100 11.79 -4.20 -2.86
C THR A 100 11.54 -3.24 -1.70
N PHE A 101 11.07 -2.01 -1.96
CA PHE A 101 10.82 -1.03 -0.91
C PHE A 101 9.73 -1.48 0.07
N SER A 102 8.56 -1.90 -0.44
CA SER A 102 7.51 -2.47 0.41
C SER A 102 7.86 -3.85 0.97
N LEU A 103 8.70 -4.62 0.27
CA LEU A 103 9.24 -5.87 0.82
C LEU A 103 10.11 -5.65 2.06
N TRP A 104 10.99 -4.63 2.02
CA TRP A 104 11.83 -4.27 3.15
C TRP A 104 11.00 -3.79 4.34
N ALA A 105 9.95 -2.99 4.11
CA ALA A 105 9.01 -2.63 5.18
C ALA A 105 8.36 -3.86 5.83
N SER A 106 7.88 -4.80 5.02
CA SER A 106 7.33 -6.08 5.49
C SER A 106 8.37 -6.88 6.29
N PHE A 107 9.62 -6.95 5.82
CA PHE A 107 10.71 -7.63 6.51
C PHE A 107 10.99 -7.06 7.90
N TYR A 108 11.16 -5.73 8.01
CA TYR A 108 11.59 -5.10 9.27
C TYR A 108 10.65 -5.34 10.44
N ARG A 109 9.35 -5.43 10.17
CA ARG A 109 8.32 -5.51 11.21
C ARG A 109 7.38 -6.71 11.08
N ARG A 110 7.67 -7.61 10.14
CA ARG A 110 6.85 -8.78 9.79
C ARG A 110 5.41 -8.39 9.44
N VAL A 111 5.25 -7.33 8.65
CA VAL A 111 3.93 -6.80 8.24
C VAL A 111 3.40 -7.63 7.06
N PRO A 112 2.14 -8.10 7.07
CA PRO A 112 1.54 -8.77 5.93
C PRO A 112 1.48 -7.83 4.72
N LEU A 113 1.92 -8.33 3.56
CA LEU A 113 2.09 -7.58 2.33
C LEU A 113 1.29 -8.24 1.20
N TYR A 114 0.47 -7.45 0.52
CA TYR A 114 -0.11 -7.81 -0.77
C TYR A 114 0.58 -7.06 -1.89
N TRP A 115 1.11 -7.81 -2.86
CA TRP A 115 1.57 -7.25 -4.12
C TRP A 115 0.50 -7.31 -5.20
N ILE A 116 0.22 -6.15 -5.80
CA ILE A 116 -0.63 -6.05 -6.98
C ILE A 116 0.17 -6.58 -8.18
N MET A 117 -0.05 -7.87 -8.49
CA MET A 117 0.61 -8.55 -9.60
C MET A 117 -0.22 -8.50 -10.89
N ASP A 118 -1.54 -8.46 -10.73
CA ASP A 118 -2.53 -8.34 -11.79
C ASP A 118 -3.61 -7.36 -11.32
N LYS A 119 -3.93 -6.37 -12.15
CA LYS A 119 -4.94 -5.35 -11.83
C LYS A 119 -6.35 -5.93 -11.77
N ASP A 120 -6.63 -7.02 -12.48
CA ASP A 120 -8.00 -7.54 -12.63
C ASP A 120 -8.34 -8.60 -11.56
N VAL A 121 -7.39 -8.98 -10.71
CA VAL A 121 -7.59 -9.93 -9.61
C VAL A 121 -8.10 -9.20 -8.35
N PRO A 122 -9.23 -9.61 -7.76
CA PRO A 122 -9.76 -9.03 -6.53
C PRO A 122 -8.84 -9.31 -5.34
N LEU A 123 -8.81 -8.39 -4.37
CA LEU A 123 -8.13 -8.64 -3.10
C LEU A 123 -8.94 -9.62 -2.24
N THR A 124 -8.26 -10.59 -1.63
CA THR A 124 -8.84 -11.52 -0.66
C THR A 124 -7.96 -11.60 0.59
N ALA A 125 -8.49 -12.13 1.70
CA ALA A 125 -7.70 -12.32 2.92
C ALA A 125 -6.47 -13.22 2.70
N GLN A 126 -6.53 -14.19 1.78
CA GLN A 126 -5.44 -15.10 1.44
C GLN A 126 -4.40 -14.47 0.49
N SER A 127 -4.64 -13.25 0.01
CA SER A 127 -3.72 -12.55 -0.90
C SER A 127 -2.48 -12.00 -0.19
N PHE A 128 -2.51 -11.88 1.14
CA PHE A 128 -1.40 -11.35 1.92
C PHE A 128 -0.35 -12.43 2.20
N VAL A 129 0.92 -12.04 2.02
CA VAL A 129 2.10 -12.85 2.28
C VAL A 129 3.04 -12.12 3.24
N TYR A 130 3.89 -12.84 3.94
CA TYR A 130 5.00 -12.28 4.70
C TYR A 130 6.30 -12.35 3.88
N PHE A 131 7.30 -11.56 4.28
CA PHE A 131 8.63 -11.62 3.69
C PHE A 131 9.17 -13.06 3.57
N ASP A 132 8.99 -13.87 4.62
CA ASP A 132 9.50 -15.24 4.65
C ASP A 132 8.87 -16.13 3.56
N ASP A 133 7.58 -15.92 3.25
CA ASP A 133 6.84 -16.71 2.27
C ASP A 133 7.35 -16.50 0.84
N VAL A 134 7.96 -15.33 0.58
CA VAL A 134 8.43 -14.94 -0.77
C VAL A 134 9.95 -14.97 -0.91
N PHE A 135 10.70 -15.13 0.18
CA PHE A 135 12.16 -15.04 0.17
C PHE A 135 12.90 -16.19 0.86
N THR A 136 12.22 -17.07 1.61
CA THR A 136 12.86 -18.21 2.29
C THR A 136 12.53 -19.59 1.69
N THR A 137 11.77 -19.64 0.59
CA THR A 137 11.55 -20.87 -0.18
C THR A 137 12.76 -21.15 -1.08
N VAL A 138 13.76 -21.80 -0.49
CA VAL A 138 14.84 -22.53 -1.19
C VAL A 138 14.48 -23.99 -1.37
#